data_AF-A0A2A2VPJ7-F1
#
_entry.id   AF-A0A2A2VPJ7-F1
#
_cell.length_a   1.000
_cell.length_b   1.000
_cell.length_c   1.000
_cell.angle_alpha   90.00
_cell.angle_beta   90.00
_cell.angle_gamma   90.00
#
_symmetry.space_group_name_H-M   'P 1'
#
loop_
_entity.id
_entity.type
_entity.pdbx_description
1 polymer ?
#
loop_
_entity_poly.entity_id
_entity_poly.type
_entity_poly.pdbx_seq_one_letter_code
_entity_poly.pdbx_strand_id
1 'polypeptide(L)'
;MITNADLEGHFLHLCAANEIQISWCKRPSKALAISGEFELVRVPHIRSPTAYAIALHELGHIKGRNQYNKNQIVRERWAWEWARRNAVLYDRRFVRKIALLLGTQPAAPHCTLPDGQALYQER
;
A
#
# COMPACT_ATOMS: atom_id res chain seq x y z
N MET A 1 -6.90 -6.11 -17.45
CA MET A 1 -7.54 -5.30 -16.39
C MET A 1 -7.16 -5.94 -15.06
N ILE A 2 -6.59 -5.18 -14.12
CA ILE A 2 -6.23 -5.71 -12.79
C ILE A 2 -7.52 -5.94 -11.99
N THR A 3 -7.70 -7.14 -11.47
CA THR A 3 -8.83 -7.52 -10.62
C THR A 3 -8.47 -7.37 -9.14
N ASN A 4 -9.47 -7.39 -8.25
CA ASN A 4 -9.22 -7.42 -6.81
C ASN A 4 -8.43 -8.68 -6.37
N ALA A 5 -8.64 -9.81 -7.05
CA ALA A 5 -7.90 -11.04 -6.78
C ALA A 5 -6.42 -10.89 -7.14
N ASP A 6 -6.10 -10.17 -8.23
CA ASP A 6 -4.71 -9.85 -8.60
C ASP A 6 -4.05 -8.95 -7.55
N LEU A 7 -4.79 -7.97 -7.02
CA LEU A 7 -4.29 -7.08 -5.95
C LEU A 7 -4.05 -7.84 -4.65
N GLU A 8 -4.96 -8.73 -4.27
CA GLU A 8 -4.81 -9.59 -3.09
C GLU A 8 -3.62 -10.55 -3.27
N GLY A 9 -3.52 -11.23 -4.41
CA GLY A 9 -2.39 -12.11 -4.74
C GLY A 9 -1.04 -11.38 -4.70
N HIS A 10 -0.97 -10.17 -5.24
CA HIS A 10 0.23 -9.34 -5.17
C HIS A 10 0.59 -8.98 -3.72
N PHE A 11 -0.38 -8.56 -2.90
CA PHE A 11 -0.14 -8.28 -1.49
C PHE A 11 0.34 -9.50 -0.69
N LEU A 12 -0.29 -10.66 -0.93
CA LEU A 12 0.11 -11.93 -0.31
C LEU A 12 1.53 -12.32 -0.71
N HIS A 13 1.88 -12.14 -1.99
CA HIS A 13 3.24 -12.37 -2.49
C HIS A 13 4.27 -11.49 -1.76
N LEU A 14 3.99 -10.19 -1.60
CA LEU A 14 4.87 -9.28 -0.86
C LEU A 14 5.05 -9.71 0.60
N CYS A 15 3.97 -10.10 1.29
CA CYS A 15 4.05 -10.58 2.67
C CYS A 15 4.89 -11.86 2.78
N ALA A 16 4.62 -12.85 1.93
CA ALA A 16 5.32 -14.12 1.92
C ALA A 16 6.82 -13.95 1.63
N ALA A 17 7.17 -13.13 0.64
CA ALA A 17 8.56 -12.86 0.26
C ALA A 17 9.36 -12.12 1.35
N ASN A 18 8.68 -11.54 2.36
CA ASN A 18 9.30 -10.81 3.45
C ASN A 18 9.04 -11.45 4.82
N GLU A 19 8.50 -12.68 4.86
CA GLU A 19 8.20 -13.42 6.09
C GLU A 19 7.25 -12.65 7.04
N ILE A 20 6.34 -11.86 6.49
CA ILE A 20 5.39 -11.03 7.25
C ILE A 20 4.10 -11.81 7.47
N GLN A 21 3.68 -11.92 8.73
CA GLN A 21 2.41 -12.54 9.10
C GLN A 21 1.23 -11.63 8.78
N ILE A 22 0.09 -12.23 8.44
CA ILE A 22 -1.12 -11.50 8.06
C ILE A 22 -2.25 -11.84 9.02
N SER A 23 -2.88 -10.80 9.56
CA SER A 23 -4.14 -10.90 10.31
C SER A 23 -5.23 -10.12 9.60
N TRP A 24 -6.38 -10.75 9.35
CA TRP A 24 -7.49 -10.09 8.67
C TRP A 24 -8.39 -9.31 9.64
N CYS A 25 -8.87 -8.14 9.22
CA CYS A 25 -9.85 -7.36 9.96
C CYS A 25 -11.06 -6.97 9.10
N LYS A 26 -12.19 -6.63 9.74
CA LYS A 26 -13.41 -6.25 9.00
C LYS A 26 -13.42 -4.78 8.56
N ARG A 27 -12.71 -3.90 9.27
CA ARG A 27 -12.79 -2.44 9.09
C ARG A 27 -11.39 -1.87 8.85
N PRO A 28 -11.19 -1.01 7.83
CA PRO A 28 -9.89 -0.40 7.57
C PRO A 28 -9.34 0.44 8.73
N SER A 29 -10.21 1.01 9.58
CA SER A 29 -9.79 1.74 10.80
C SER A 29 -9.16 0.86 11.89
N LYS A 30 -9.13 -0.46 11.68
CA LYS A 30 -8.44 -1.43 12.54
C LYS A 30 -7.18 -1.99 11.87
N ALA A 31 -6.79 -1.44 10.72
CA ALA A 31 -5.53 -1.78 10.10
C ALA A 31 -4.37 -1.25 10.95
N LEU A 32 -3.29 -2.02 11.05
CA LEU A 32 -2.06 -1.65 11.74
C LEU A 32 -0.92 -2.56 11.30
N ALA A 33 0.31 -2.08 11.52
CA ALA A 33 1.52 -2.87 11.47
C ALA A 33 2.12 -3.05 12.86
N ILE A 34 2.71 -4.22 13.11
CA ILE A 34 3.52 -4.54 14.28
C ILE A 34 4.87 -5.00 13.78
N SER A 35 5.93 -4.34 14.25
CA SER A 35 7.33 -4.65 13.96
C SER A 35 8.11 -4.76 15.27
N GLY A 36 9.08 -5.66 15.33
CA GLY A 36 9.82 -6.01 16.53
C GLY A 36 10.37 -7.43 16.47
N GLU A 37 9.99 -8.27 17.43
CA GLU A 37 10.40 -9.69 17.44
C GLU A 37 9.80 -10.48 16.27
N PHE A 38 8.62 -10.07 15.80
CA PHE A 38 7.99 -10.61 14.60
C PHE A 38 7.32 -9.49 13.81
N GLU A 39 7.20 -9.70 12.50
CA GLU A 39 6.55 -8.77 11.58
C GLU A 39 5.12 -9.24 11.29
N LEU A 40 4.15 -8.37 11.58
CA LEU A 40 2.74 -8.65 11.33
C LEU A 40 2.03 -7.42 10.77
N VAL A 41 1.20 -7.65 9.77
CA VAL A 41 0.21 -6.66 9.29
C VAL A 41 -1.19 -7.15 9.58
N ARG A 42 -2.00 -6.26 10.18
CA ARG A 42 -3.43 -6.45 10.30
C ARG A 42 -4.12 -5.57 9.28
N VAL A 43 -4.89 -6.15 8.35
CA VAL A 43 -5.47 -5.40 7.22
C VAL A 43 -6.87 -5.92 6.85
N PRO A 44 -7.73 -5.10 6.22
CA PRO A 44 -8.97 -5.59 5.65
C PRO A 44 -8.70 -6.48 4.43
N HIS A 45 -9.63 -7.39 4.11
CA HIS A 45 -9.60 -8.11 2.83
C HIS A 45 -9.58 -7.13 1.66
N ILE A 46 -8.79 -7.44 0.63
CA ILE A 46 -8.56 -6.56 -0.52
C ILE A 46 -9.71 -6.71 -1.52
N ARG A 47 -10.82 -6.04 -1.21
CA ARG A 47 -12.03 -6.00 -2.06
C ARG A 47 -12.17 -4.71 -2.86
N SER A 48 -11.17 -3.84 -2.79
CA SER A 48 -11.13 -2.58 -3.52
C SER A 48 -9.70 -2.03 -3.62
N PRO A 49 -9.42 -1.14 -4.58
CA PRO A 49 -8.15 -0.40 -4.66
C PRO A 49 -7.81 0.37 -3.37
N THR A 50 -8.83 0.87 -2.65
CA THR A 50 -8.63 1.55 -1.36
C THR A 50 -8.14 0.61 -0.28
N ALA A 51 -8.70 -0.60 -0.19
CA ALA A 51 -8.26 -1.62 0.78
C ALA A 51 -6.83 -2.07 0.46
N TYR A 52 -6.52 -2.23 -0.82
CA TYR A 52 -5.17 -2.52 -1.30
C TYR A 52 -4.16 -1.42 -0.91
N ALA A 53 -4.52 -0.13 -1.09
CA ALA A 53 -3.67 0.99 -0.67
C ALA A 53 -3.34 0.96 0.82
N ILE A 54 -4.35 0.68 1.66
CA ILE A 54 -4.18 0.59 3.11
C ILE A 54 -3.29 -0.61 3.45
N ALA A 55 -3.48 -1.75 2.80
CA ALA A 55 -2.66 -2.92 3.05
C ALA A 55 -1.17 -2.66 2.73
N LEU A 56 -0.89 -2.00 1.61
CA LEU A 56 0.47 -1.58 1.27
C LEU A 56 1.03 -0.50 2.22
N HIS A 57 0.19 0.38 2.74
CA HIS A 57 0.59 1.37 3.74
C HIS A 57 1.07 0.71 5.02
N GLU A 58 0.32 -0.27 5.53
CA GLU A 58 0.73 -1.02 6.72
C GLU A 58 2.03 -1.80 6.48
N LEU A 59 2.21 -2.40 5.29
CA LEU A 59 3.52 -2.97 4.93
C LEU A 59 4.63 -1.91 4.87
N GLY A 60 4.32 -0.70 4.44
CA GLY A 60 5.21 0.44 4.45
C GLY A 60 5.67 0.83 5.85
N HIS A 61 4.88 0.59 6.89
CA HIS A 61 5.30 0.79 8.28
C HIS A 61 6.37 -0.20 8.75
N ILE A 62 6.50 -1.33 8.05
CA ILE A 62 7.53 -2.35 8.32
C ILE A 62 8.74 -2.14 7.40
N LYS A 63 8.48 -2.01 6.10
CA LYS A 63 9.51 -2.04 5.04
C LYS A 63 9.95 -0.65 4.57
N GLY A 64 9.20 0.38 4.93
CA GLY A 64 9.50 1.76 4.57
C GLY A 64 10.80 2.24 5.21
N ARG A 65 11.41 3.26 4.62
CA ARG A 65 12.56 3.93 5.25
C ARG A 65 12.07 4.71 6.48
N ASN A 66 13.00 5.04 7.38
CA ASN A 66 12.75 5.94 8.51
C ASN A 66 11.65 5.51 9.49
N GLN A 67 11.28 4.22 9.56
CA GLN A 67 10.24 3.75 10.48
C GLN A 67 10.67 3.78 11.96
N TYR A 68 11.97 3.92 12.23
CA TYR A 68 12.50 4.18 13.58
C TYR A 68 12.61 5.69 13.93
N ASN A 69 12.18 6.59 13.04
CA ASN A 69 12.24 8.03 13.32
C ASN A 69 11.23 8.41 14.42
N LYS A 70 11.61 9.30 15.34
CA LYS A 70 10.72 9.77 16.42
C LYS A 70 9.50 10.55 15.90
N ASN A 71 9.62 11.22 14.74
CA ASN A 71 8.55 12.00 14.14
C ASN A 71 7.56 11.10 13.38
N GLN A 72 6.31 11.04 13.86
CA GLN A 72 5.25 10.25 13.25
C GLN A 72 4.98 10.62 11.79
N ILE A 73 4.93 11.92 11.45
CA ILE A 73 4.66 12.39 10.09
C ILE A 73 5.72 11.87 9.11
N VAL A 74 6.99 11.78 9.56
CA VAL A 74 8.07 11.21 8.75
C VAL A 74 7.82 9.71 8.50
N ARG A 75 7.43 8.95 9.53
CA ARG A 75 7.11 7.52 9.39
C ARG A 75 5.96 7.28 8.42
N GLU A 76 4.84 8.00 8.61
CA GLU A 76 3.66 7.95 7.72
C GLU A 76 4.05 8.26 6.27
N ARG A 77 4.80 9.34 6.05
CA ARG A 77 5.25 9.73 4.71
C ARG A 77 6.04 8.61 4.03
N TRP A 78 6.98 8.00 4.75
CA TRP A 78 7.81 6.96 4.18
C TRP A 78 7.09 5.62 4.03
N ALA A 79 6.07 5.35 4.84
CA ALA A 79 5.19 4.19 4.66
C ALA A 79 4.37 4.33 3.37
N TRP A 80 3.75 5.48 3.15
CA TRP A 80 3.03 5.77 1.91
C TRP A 80 3.94 5.83 0.68
N GLU A 81 5.16 6.35 0.81
CA GLU A 81 6.13 6.35 -0.29
C GLU A 81 6.58 4.93 -0.65
N TRP A 82 6.75 4.04 0.34
CA TRP A 82 7.00 2.62 0.08
C TRP A 82 5.81 1.97 -0.61
N ALA A 83 4.59 2.20 -0.08
CA ALA A 83 3.36 1.68 -0.66
C ALA A 83 3.20 2.10 -2.13
N ARG A 84 3.49 3.38 -2.41
CA ARG A 84 3.52 3.93 -3.77
C ARG A 84 4.45 3.09 -4.64
N ARG A 85 5.74 3.04 -4.33
CA ARG A 85 6.76 2.36 -5.16
C ARG A 85 6.48 0.89 -5.48
N ASN A 86 5.74 0.19 -4.62
CA ASN A 86 5.43 -1.23 -4.79
C ASN A 86 4.03 -1.48 -5.36
N ALA A 87 3.21 -0.46 -5.59
CA ALA A 87 1.86 -0.67 -6.09
C ALA A 87 1.84 -1.12 -7.56
N VAL A 88 1.12 -2.21 -7.86
CA VAL A 88 0.79 -2.61 -9.25
C VAL A 88 -0.43 -1.88 -9.82
N LEU A 89 -1.20 -1.18 -8.99
CA LEU A 89 -2.35 -0.37 -9.40
C LEU A 89 -2.26 1.04 -8.83
N TYR A 90 -2.30 2.01 -9.73
CA TYR A 90 -2.35 3.44 -9.44
C TYR A 90 -3.61 4.05 -10.03
N ASP A 91 -4.77 3.81 -9.41
CA ASP A 91 -6.00 4.49 -9.82
C ASP A 91 -6.14 5.86 -9.14
N ARG A 92 -7.05 6.72 -9.64
CA ARG A 92 -7.29 8.06 -9.08
C ARG A 92 -7.69 8.03 -7.59
N ARG A 93 -8.34 6.97 -7.08
CA ARG A 93 -8.76 6.84 -5.68
C ARG A 93 -7.56 6.46 -4.79
N PHE A 94 -6.70 5.58 -5.27
CA PHE A 94 -5.40 5.24 -4.65
C PHE A 94 -4.53 6.50 -4.53
N VAL A 95 -4.34 7.20 -5.64
CA VAL A 95 -3.54 8.42 -5.73
C VAL A 95 -4.15 9.56 -4.89
N ARG A 96 -5.47 9.75 -4.88
CA ARG A 96 -6.12 10.79 -4.06
C ARG A 96 -5.93 10.54 -2.57
N LYS A 97 -5.98 9.28 -2.13
CA LYS A 97 -5.76 8.94 -0.72
C LYS A 97 -4.29 9.14 -0.32
N ILE A 98 -3.35 8.73 -1.16
CA ILE A 98 -1.92 9.00 -0.95
C ILE A 98 -1.62 10.50 -0.93
N ALA A 99 -2.15 11.27 -1.88
CA ALA A 99 -1.93 12.71 -1.99
C ALA A 99 -2.46 13.49 -0.77
N LEU A 100 -3.66 13.13 -0.29
CA LEU A 100 -4.23 13.70 0.95
C LEU A 100 -3.34 13.45 2.18
N LEU A 101 -2.67 12.30 2.24
CA LEU A 101 -1.87 11.88 3.40
C LEU A 101 -0.40 12.30 3.31
N LEU A 102 0.13 12.45 2.10
CA LEU A 102 1.51 12.90 1.85
C LEU A 102 1.67 14.42 1.79
N GLY A 103 0.57 15.18 1.76
CA GLY A 103 0.62 16.64 1.57
C GLY A 103 1.19 17.04 0.20
N THR A 104 1.21 16.12 -0.76
CA THR A 104 1.73 16.33 -2.11
C THR A 104 0.57 16.42 -3.09
N GLN A 105 0.68 17.28 -4.12
CA GLN A 105 -0.24 17.21 -5.25
C GLN A 105 -0.13 15.81 -5.89
N PRO A 106 -1.26 15.18 -6.26
CA PRO A 106 -1.23 13.88 -6.90
C PRO A 106 -0.46 13.99 -8.22
N ALA A 107 0.70 13.34 -8.32
CA ALA A 107 1.30 13.07 -9.62
C ALA A 107 0.28 12.25 -10.44
N ALA A 108 0.21 12.50 -11.75
CA ALA A 108 -0.73 11.84 -12.64
C ALA A 108 -0.69 10.30 -12.43
N PRO A 109 -1.84 9.61 -12.43
CA PRO A 109 -1.88 8.17 -12.22
C PRO A 109 -1.08 7.47 -13.33
N HIS A 110 0.04 6.86 -12.97
CA HIS A 110 0.81 5.99 -13.85
C HIS A 110 0.48 4.54 -13.51
N CYS A 111 -0.36 3.90 -14.31
CA CYS A 111 -0.59 2.47 -14.23
C CYS A 111 0.61 1.76 -14.87
N THR A 112 1.54 1.24 -14.07
CA THR A 112 2.63 0.39 -14.57
C THR A 112 2.22 -1.08 -14.45
N LEU A 113 1.94 -1.71 -15.60
CA LEU A 113 1.87 -3.17 -15.71
C LEU A 113 3.29 -3.78 -15.54
N PRO A 114 3.41 -5.08 -15.22
CA PRO A 114 4.71 -5.78 -15.14
C PRO A 114 5.58 -5.65 -16.40
N ASP A 115 4.99 -5.25 -17.53
CA ASP A 115 5.64 -5.18 -18.84
C ASP A 115 5.92 -3.75 -19.32
N GLY A 116 5.85 -2.74 -18.43
CA GLY A 116 6.27 -1.37 -18.75
C GLY A 116 5.34 -0.58 -19.69
N GLN A 117 4.13 -1.07 -19.98
CA GLN A 117 3.15 -0.30 -20.75
C GLN A 117 2.20 0.47 -19.84
N ALA A 118 2.20 1.81 -19.98
CA ALA A 118 1.27 2.71 -19.33
C ALA A 118 -0.07 2.70 -20.07
N LEU A 119 -1.15 2.28 -19.41
CA LEU A 119 -2.51 2.46 -19.92
C LEU A 119 -3.15 3.69 -19.27
N TYR A 120 -3.19 4.77 -20.04
CA TYR A 120 -4.08 5.91 -19.83
C TYR A 120 -5.21 5.80 -20.86
N GLN A 121 -6.47 5.74 -20.42
CA GLN A 121 -7.60 6.10 -21.27
C GLN A 121 -8.58 6.93 -20.43
N GLU A 122 -8.70 8.21 -20.80
CA GLU A 122 -9.77 9.08 -20.36
C GLU A 122 -11.08 8.63 -20.99
N ARG A 123 -12.12 8.54 -20.16
CA ARG A 123 -13.49 8.84 -20.55
C ARG A 123 -14.10 9.72 -19.48
#